data_AF-M0D636-F1
#
_entry.id   AF-M0D636-F1
#
_cell.length_a   1.000
_cell.length_b   1.000
_cell.length_c   1.000
_cell.angle_alpha   90.00
_cell.angle_beta   90.00
_cell.angle_gamma   90.00
#
_symmetry.space_group_name_H-M   'P 1'
#
loop_
_entity.id
_entity.type
_entity.pdbx_description
1 polymer ?
#
loop_
_entity_poly.entity_id
_entity_poly.type
_entity_poly.pdbx_seq_one_letter_code
_entity_poly.pdbx_strand_id
1 'polypeptide(L)'
;MEPTRRLAHNLRSQSPAYGYTLTMWGAGHLLIHVYRMPDSLSVLAYVGGALVGFAVLSTAAFGDPPADVDDADSDTGVTALSLVHVTATAGNLLLILAVAHLLRAAGVRSTVAFAVAGAQSTVLYNASLLLEDRVSEAVASAFGA
;
A
#
# COMPACT_ATOMS: atom_id res chain seq x y z
N MET A 1 4.85 -13.77 -28.07
CA MET A 1 3.80 -13.67 -27.04
C MET A 1 2.71 -12.74 -27.57
N GLU A 2 1.44 -13.13 -27.48
CA GLU A 2 0.29 -12.32 -27.94
C GLU A 2 0.24 -10.96 -27.23
N PRO A 3 -0.08 -9.83 -27.90
CA PRO A 3 -0.05 -8.48 -27.31
C PRO A 3 -0.85 -8.34 -26.01
N THR A 4 -2.07 -8.91 -25.96
CA THR A 4 -2.92 -8.90 -24.77
C THR A 4 -2.29 -9.65 -23.60
N ARG A 5 -1.63 -10.80 -23.88
CA ARG A 5 -0.91 -11.57 -22.87
C ARG A 5 0.28 -10.80 -22.32
N ARG A 6 0.96 -10.01 -23.17
CA ARG A 6 2.05 -9.11 -22.77
C ARG A 6 1.59 -7.94 -21.91
N LEU A 7 0.45 -7.34 -22.26
CA LEU A 7 -0.15 -6.29 -21.44
C LEU A 7 -0.54 -6.81 -20.05
N ALA A 8 -1.23 -7.95 -19.98
CA ALA A 8 -1.62 -8.56 -18.71
C ALA A 8 -0.39 -8.89 -17.83
N HIS A 9 0.67 -9.44 -18.41
CA HIS A 9 1.92 -9.73 -17.70
C HIS A 9 2.59 -8.46 -17.15
N ASN A 10 2.67 -7.39 -17.95
CA ASN A 10 3.26 -6.13 -17.52
C ASN A 10 2.45 -5.48 -16.39
N LEU A 11 1.12 -5.47 -16.50
CA LEU A 11 0.25 -4.92 -15.46
C LEU A 11 0.42 -5.67 -14.14
N ARG A 12 0.47 -7.01 -14.16
CA ARG A 12 0.69 -7.85 -12.98
C ARG A 12 2.07 -7.65 -12.34
N SER A 13 3.12 -7.67 -13.15
CA SER A 13 4.50 -7.58 -12.62
C SER A 13 4.80 -6.20 -12.04
N GLN A 14 4.13 -5.15 -12.54
CA GLN A 14 4.38 -3.78 -12.10
C GLN A 14 3.39 -3.30 -11.04
N SER A 15 2.16 -3.83 -10.98
CA SER A 15 1.10 -3.31 -10.10
C SER A 15 1.45 -3.26 -8.61
N PRO A 16 2.21 -4.20 -8.02
CA PRO A 16 2.56 -4.11 -6.60
C PRO A 16 3.54 -2.96 -6.35
N ALA A 17 4.65 -2.92 -7.10
CA ALA A 17 5.71 -1.93 -6.90
C ALA A 17 5.24 -0.51 -7.29
N TYR A 18 4.55 -0.38 -8.44
CA TYR A 18 4.03 0.91 -8.88
C TYR A 18 2.81 1.36 -8.06
N GLY A 19 1.91 0.46 -7.66
CA GLY A 19 0.77 0.82 -6.83
C GLY A 19 1.19 1.35 -5.45
N TYR A 20 2.18 0.70 -4.83
CA TYR A 20 2.79 1.20 -3.60
C TYR A 20 3.44 2.57 -3.79
N THR A 21 4.20 2.71 -4.89
CA THR A 21 4.84 3.98 -5.23
C THR A 21 3.81 5.11 -5.42
N LEU A 22 2.77 4.88 -6.21
CA LEU A 22 1.70 5.86 -6.45
C LEU A 22 0.98 6.25 -5.16
N THR A 23 0.77 5.29 -4.27
CA THR A 23 0.22 5.55 -2.94
C THR A 23 1.13 6.49 -2.14
N MET A 24 2.42 6.17 -2.01
CA MET A 24 3.36 6.95 -1.21
C MET A 24 3.60 8.36 -1.78
N TRP A 25 3.70 8.48 -3.10
CA TRP A 25 3.89 9.80 -3.72
C TRP A 25 2.61 10.62 -3.70
N GLY A 26 1.47 9.99 -3.99
CA GLY A 26 0.15 10.64 -3.95
C GLY A 26 -0.20 11.13 -2.55
N ALA A 27 -0.01 10.31 -1.51
CA ALA A 27 -0.22 10.70 -0.12
C ALA A 27 0.67 11.90 0.27
N GLY A 28 1.95 11.89 -0.11
CA GLY A 28 2.85 13.03 0.10
C GLY A 28 2.33 14.32 -0.57
N HIS A 29 1.86 14.22 -1.82
CA HIS A 29 1.27 15.36 -2.53
C HIS A 29 -0.02 15.88 -1.88
N LEU A 30 -0.90 15.00 -1.40
CA LEU A 30 -2.12 15.37 -0.70
C LEU A 30 -1.82 16.09 0.62
N LEU A 31 -0.82 15.62 1.37
CA LEU A 31 -0.36 16.31 2.57
C LEU A 31 0.19 17.70 2.26
N ILE A 32 0.98 17.85 1.19
CA ILE A 32 1.47 19.16 0.74
C ILE A 32 0.29 20.08 0.38
N HIS A 33 -0.75 19.56 -0.28
CA HIS A 33 -1.95 20.34 -0.60
C HIS A 33 -2.68 20.82 0.67
N VAL A 34 -2.83 19.95 1.68
CA VAL A 34 -3.60 20.25 2.89
C VAL A 34 -2.80 21.07 3.91
N TYR A 35 -1.51 20.78 4.09
CA TYR A 35 -0.66 21.36 5.14
C TYR A 35 0.40 22.35 4.61
N ARG A 36 0.42 22.59 3.29
CA ARG A 36 1.42 23.39 2.57
C ARG A 36 2.81 22.72 2.57
N MET A 37 3.81 23.46 2.09
CA MET A 37 5.17 22.95 1.93
C MET A 37 5.73 22.49 3.28
N PRO A 38 6.10 21.20 3.41
CA PRO A 38 6.60 20.64 4.66
C PRO A 38 8.01 21.14 4.96
N ASP A 39 8.31 21.30 6.24
CA ASP A 39 9.68 21.42 6.73
C ASP A 39 10.39 20.05 6.73
N SER A 40 11.72 20.06 6.92
CA SER A 40 12.52 18.83 6.93
C SER A 40 12.06 17.83 7.99
N LEU A 41 11.56 18.29 9.14
CA LEU A 41 11.05 17.41 10.21
C LEU A 41 9.77 16.69 9.78
N SER A 42 8.87 17.36 9.07
CA SER A 42 7.64 16.76 8.56
C SER A 42 7.94 15.73 7.47
N VAL A 43 8.95 15.97 6.63
CA VAL A 43 9.44 14.98 5.65
C VAL A 43 10.02 13.76 6.36
N LEU A 44 10.91 13.95 7.34
CA LEU A 44 11.50 12.86 8.13
C LEU A 44 10.43 12.07 8.88
N ALA A 45 9.40 12.75 9.40
CA ALA A 45 8.28 12.11 10.08
C ALA A 45 7.45 11.23 9.12
N TYR A 46 7.19 11.69 7.90
CA TYR A 46 6.51 10.91 6.86
C TYR A 46 7.27 9.63 6.50
N VAL A 47 8.57 9.78 6.21
CA VAL A 47 9.45 8.64 5.90
C VAL A 47 9.55 7.69 7.11
N GLY A 48 9.73 8.24 8.31
CA GLY A 48 9.80 7.47 9.55
C GLY A 48 8.52 6.69 9.83
N GLY A 49 7.36 7.30 9.63
CA GLY A 49 6.06 6.63 9.75
C GLY A 49 5.92 5.44 8.78
N ALA A 50 6.34 5.62 7.53
CA ALA A 50 6.35 4.54 6.55
C ALA A 50 7.30 3.39 6.93
N LEU A 51 8.50 3.70 7.44
CA LEU A 51 9.45 2.69 7.93
C LEU A 51 8.91 1.92 9.13
N VAL A 52 8.25 2.60 10.08
CA VAL A 52 7.58 1.95 11.22
C VAL A 52 6.45 1.04 10.74
N GLY A 53 5.63 1.50 9.79
CA GLY A 53 4.58 0.69 9.17
C GLY A 53 5.13 -0.58 8.54
N PHE A 54 6.24 -0.47 7.79
CA PHE A 54 6.95 -1.63 7.25
C PHE A 54 7.46 -2.55 8.36
N ALA A 55 8.15 -2.02 9.37
CA ALA A 55 8.69 -2.84 10.46
C ALA A 55 7.59 -3.62 11.20
N VAL A 56 6.44 -2.99 11.47
CA VAL A 56 5.28 -3.64 12.10
C VAL A 56 4.74 -4.76 11.22
N LEU A 57 4.55 -4.49 9.93
CA LEU A 57 4.04 -5.49 8.99
C LEU A 57 5.02 -6.64 8.77
N SER A 58 6.32 -6.35 8.65
CA SER A 58 7.35 -7.38 8.52
C SER A 58 7.39 -8.28 9.76
N THR A 59 7.31 -7.70 10.96
CA THR A 59 7.25 -8.48 12.21
C THR A 59 5.97 -9.33 12.26
N ALA A 60 4.83 -8.80 11.82
CA ALA A 60 3.57 -9.53 11.79
C ALA A 60 3.55 -10.67 10.75
N ALA A 61 4.17 -10.45 9.59
CA ALA A 61 4.20 -11.42 8.49
C ALA A 61 5.23 -12.53 8.72
N PHE A 62 6.39 -12.18 9.29
CA PHE A 62 7.56 -13.07 9.35
C PHE A 62 7.94 -13.50 10.77
N GLY A 63 7.39 -12.87 11.83
CA GLY A 63 7.82 -13.12 13.21
C GLY A 63 9.22 -12.57 13.50
N ASP A 64 10.07 -13.37 14.15
CA ASP A 64 11.52 -13.14 14.24
C ASP A 64 12.18 -13.27 12.84
N PRO A 65 13.33 -12.61 12.57
CA PRO A 65 13.94 -12.57 11.23
C PRO A 65 14.11 -13.99 10.64
N PRO A 66 13.47 -14.28 9.48
CA PRO A 66 13.59 -15.59 8.84
C PRO A 66 15.00 -15.81 8.31
N ALA A 67 15.57 -16.96 8.65
CA ALA A 67 16.60 -17.60 7.85
C ALA A 67 15.87 -18.39 6.76
N ASP A 68 16.12 -18.01 5.51
CA ASP A 68 15.65 -18.63 4.26
C ASP A 68 14.18 -18.37 3.85
N VAL A 69 14.03 -17.90 2.60
CA VAL A 69 12.75 -17.74 1.90
C VAL A 69 12.90 -18.47 0.57
N ASP A 70 12.20 -19.60 0.44
CA ASP A 70 12.02 -20.30 -0.84
C ASP A 70 10.73 -19.83 -1.51
N ASP A 71 10.84 -19.54 -2.81
CA ASP A 71 9.78 -19.05 -3.69
C ASP A 71 8.69 -20.11 -3.95
N ALA A 72 7.43 -19.67 -4.04
CA ALA A 72 6.36 -20.50 -4.61
C ALA A 72 5.40 -19.67 -5.48
N ASP A 73 5.51 -19.91 -6.79
CA ASP A 73 4.60 -19.51 -7.86
C ASP A 73 3.18 -20.08 -7.68
N SER A 74 2.16 -19.31 -8.06
CA SER A 74 0.88 -19.87 -8.51
C SER A 74 0.17 -18.95 -9.52
N ASP A 75 -0.44 -19.57 -10.54
CA ASP A 75 -0.83 -18.94 -11.82
C ASP A 75 -2.34 -19.02 -12.10
N THR A 76 -3.21 -18.57 -11.18
CA THR A 76 -4.68 -18.58 -11.42
C THR A 76 -5.44 -17.31 -10.97
N GLY A 77 -4.76 -16.17 -10.79
CA GLY A 77 -5.35 -14.92 -10.26
C GLY A 77 -5.25 -13.67 -11.16
N VAL A 78 -5.19 -13.82 -12.49
CA VAL A 78 -4.61 -12.78 -13.38
C VAL A 78 -5.38 -11.44 -13.47
N THR A 79 -6.71 -11.42 -13.31
CA THR A 79 -7.50 -10.16 -13.41
C THR A 79 -7.85 -9.55 -12.05
N ALA A 80 -8.02 -10.39 -11.02
CA ALA A 80 -8.28 -9.93 -9.66
C ALA A 80 -7.08 -9.15 -9.10
N LEU A 81 -5.86 -9.61 -9.37
CA LEU A 81 -4.62 -8.99 -8.87
C LEU A 81 -4.52 -7.50 -9.23
N SER A 82 -4.65 -7.19 -10.52
CA SER A 82 -4.50 -5.81 -11.01
C SER A 82 -5.60 -4.87 -10.49
N LEU A 83 -6.81 -5.37 -10.28
CA LEU A 83 -7.91 -4.56 -9.73
C LEU A 83 -7.72 -4.29 -8.23
N VAL A 84 -7.15 -5.22 -7.47
CA VAL A 84 -6.92 -5.02 -6.04
C VAL A 84 -5.81 -4.02 -5.77
N HIS A 85 -4.73 -4.01 -6.54
CA HIS A 85 -3.72 -2.94 -6.42
C HIS A 85 -4.28 -1.55 -6.77
N VAL A 86 -5.13 -1.45 -7.81
CA VAL A 86 -5.75 -0.17 -8.20
C VAL A 86 -6.72 0.32 -7.13
N THR A 87 -7.57 -0.57 -6.60
CA THR A 87 -8.52 -0.23 -5.53
C THR A 87 -7.83 0.04 -4.20
N ALA A 88 -6.79 -0.72 -3.84
CA ALA A 88 -5.95 -0.45 -2.68
C ALA A 88 -5.27 0.92 -2.79
N THR A 89 -4.70 1.26 -3.95
CA THR A 89 -4.10 2.57 -4.20
C THR A 89 -5.14 3.69 -4.06
N ALA A 90 -6.27 3.59 -4.78
CA ALA A 90 -7.29 4.62 -4.78
C ALA A 90 -7.97 4.78 -3.39
N GLY A 91 -8.34 3.68 -2.75
CA GLY A 91 -8.94 3.68 -1.41
C GLY A 91 -7.99 4.25 -0.36
N ASN A 92 -6.70 3.93 -0.46
CA ASN A 92 -5.69 4.46 0.43
C ASN A 92 -5.48 5.98 0.25
N LEU A 93 -5.48 6.46 -1.00
CA LEU A 93 -5.41 7.90 -1.30
C LEU A 93 -6.64 8.67 -0.82
N LEU A 94 -7.84 8.08 -0.93
CA LEU A 94 -9.06 8.69 -0.41
C LEU A 94 -9.08 8.72 1.12
N LEU A 95 -8.64 7.63 1.77
CA LEU A 95 -8.56 7.58 3.22
C LEU A 95 -7.55 8.58 3.75
N ILE A 96 -6.36 8.67 3.13
CA ILE A 96 -5.36 9.60 3.62
C ILE A 96 -5.80 11.06 3.45
N LEU A 97 -6.54 11.37 2.38
CA LEU A 97 -7.14 12.68 2.20
C LEU A 97 -8.13 12.99 3.34
N ALA A 98 -9.03 12.06 3.65
CA ALA A 98 -9.99 12.22 4.74
C ALA A 98 -9.28 12.39 6.10
N VAL A 99 -8.30 11.53 6.40
CA VAL A 99 -7.50 11.60 7.63
C VAL A 99 -6.74 12.93 7.71
N ALA A 100 -6.10 13.38 6.63
CA ALA A 100 -5.36 14.64 6.60
C ALA A 100 -6.27 15.83 6.91
N HIS A 101 -7.47 15.88 6.35
CA HIS A 101 -8.45 16.94 6.65
C HIS A 101 -8.96 16.86 8.09
N LEU A 102 -9.25 15.67 8.61
CA LEU A 102 -9.69 15.47 9.99
C LEU A 102 -8.62 15.90 11.00
N LEU A 103 -7.38 15.46 10.81
CA LEU A 103 -6.25 15.85 11.66
C LEU A 103 -6.03 17.36 11.64
N ARG A 104 -6.19 17.99 10.47
CA ARG A 104 -6.05 19.45 10.33
C ARG A 104 -7.16 20.18 11.06
N ALA A 105 -8.41 19.73 10.89
CA ALA A 105 -9.57 20.29 11.58
C ALA A 105 -9.46 20.14 13.11
N ALA A 106 -8.84 19.06 13.59
CA ALA A 106 -8.54 18.83 14.99
C ALA A 106 -7.33 19.63 15.52
N GLY A 107 -6.69 20.46 14.69
CA GLY A 107 -5.53 21.26 15.10
C GLY A 107 -4.26 20.45 15.34
N VAL A 108 -4.17 19.22 14.81
CA VAL A 108 -2.99 18.36 14.97
C VAL A 108 -1.81 18.97 14.24
N ARG A 109 -0.65 18.94 14.89
CA ARG A 109 0.62 19.44 14.33
C ARG A 109 0.98 18.69 13.04
N SER A 110 1.50 19.42 12.05
CA SER A 110 1.91 18.87 10.75
C SER A 110 2.84 17.66 10.88
N THR A 111 3.82 17.69 11.78
CA THR A 111 4.77 16.59 12.00
C THR A 111 4.06 15.28 12.34
N VAL A 112 3.03 15.33 13.20
CA VAL A 112 2.25 14.16 13.61
C VAL A 112 1.36 13.70 12.46
N ALA A 113 0.74 14.64 11.73
CA ALA A 113 -0.10 14.31 10.57
C ALA A 113 0.69 13.61 9.46
N PHE A 114 1.91 14.06 9.18
CA PHE A 114 2.80 13.42 8.21
C PHE A 114 3.27 12.04 8.69
N ALA A 115 3.61 11.86 9.97
CA ALA A 115 3.95 10.54 10.52
C ALA A 115 2.80 9.53 10.39
N VAL A 116 1.60 9.94 10.80
CA VAL A 116 0.38 9.12 10.67
C VAL A 116 0.12 8.78 9.21
N ALA A 117 0.32 9.73 8.31
CA ALA A 117 0.11 9.52 6.89
C ALA A 117 1.02 8.46 6.28
N GLY A 118 2.33 8.54 6.55
CA GLY A 118 3.28 7.54 6.06
C GLY A 118 2.96 6.15 6.60
N ALA A 119 2.70 6.04 7.91
CA ALA A 119 2.33 4.78 8.54
C ALA A 119 1.03 4.20 7.96
N GLN A 120 -0.02 5.03 7.84
CA GLN A 120 -1.32 4.64 7.32
C GLN A 120 -1.20 4.19 5.85
N SER A 121 -0.48 4.94 5.01
CA SER A 121 -0.29 4.60 3.61
C SER A 121 0.42 3.25 3.44
N THR A 122 1.47 3.00 4.22
CA THR A 122 2.17 1.71 4.19
C THR A 122 1.30 0.58 4.72
N VAL A 123 0.67 0.76 5.88
CA VAL A 123 -0.13 -0.30 6.51
C VAL A 123 -1.32 -0.68 5.65
N LEU A 124 -2.09 0.30 5.16
CA LEU A 124 -3.33 0.02 4.45
C LEU A 124 -3.11 -0.58 3.06
N TYR A 125 -2.07 -0.13 2.34
CA TYR A 125 -1.75 -0.72 1.04
C TYR A 125 -1.42 -2.20 1.20
N ASN A 126 -0.50 -2.53 2.11
CA ASN A 126 -0.07 -3.92 2.33
C ASN A 126 -1.19 -4.79 2.95
N ALA A 127 -2.01 -4.25 3.85
CA ALA A 127 -3.16 -4.98 4.39
C ALA A 127 -4.18 -5.32 3.28
N SER A 128 -4.32 -4.46 2.28
CA SER A 128 -5.19 -4.71 1.13
C SER A 128 -4.66 -5.86 0.25
N LEU A 129 -3.34 -6.05 0.19
CA LEU A 129 -2.72 -7.21 -0.46
C LEU A 129 -2.99 -8.50 0.32
N LEU A 130 -2.96 -8.47 1.65
CA LEU A 130 -3.30 -9.67 2.45
C LEU A 130 -4.76 -10.08 2.27
N LEU A 131 -5.68 -9.12 2.13
CA LEU A 131 -7.08 -9.39 1.81
C LEU A 131 -7.23 -10.01 0.41
N GLU A 132 -6.38 -9.61 -0.53
CA GLU A 132 -6.32 -10.15 -1.88
C GLU A 132 -6.02 -11.65 -1.90
N ASP A 133 -4.99 -12.06 -1.16
CA ASP A 133 -4.58 -13.46 -1.06
C ASP A 133 -5.71 -14.32 -0.49
N ARG A 134 -6.37 -13.82 0.58
CA ARG A 134 -7.51 -14.50 1.20
C ARG A 134 -8.73 -14.62 0.28
N VAL A 135 -9.04 -13.56 -0.48
CA VAL A 135 -10.13 -13.59 -1.47
C VAL A 135 -9.78 -14.54 -2.61
N SER A 136 -8.53 -14.56 -3.06
CA SER A 136 -8.06 -15.45 -4.12
C SER A 136 -8.13 -16.93 -3.69
N GLU A 137 -7.70 -17.25 -2.46
CA GLU A 137 -7.86 -18.57 -1.84
C GLU A 137 -9.35 -18.98 -1.75
N ALA A 138 -10.22 -18.07 -1.28
CA ALA A 138 -11.65 -18.33 -1.15
C ALA A 138 -12.31 -18.61 -2.50
N VAL A 139 -11.99 -17.83 -3.53
CA VAL A 139 -12.49 -18.03 -4.90
C VAL A 139 -11.98 -19.35 -5.48
N ALA A 140 -10.68 -19.65 -5.34
CA ALA A 140 -10.12 -20.92 -5.81
C ALA A 140 -10.79 -22.14 -5.14
N SER A 141 -11.04 -22.07 -3.83
CA SER A 141 -11.74 -23.13 -3.08
C SER A 141 -13.23 -23.27 -3.46
N ALA A 142 -13.90 -22.17 -3.81
CA ALA A 142 -15.31 -22.18 -4.20
C ALA A 142 -15.57 -22.73 -5.61
N PHE A 143 -14.55 -22.68 -6.49
CA PHE A 143 -14.65 -23.13 -7.88
C PHE A 143 -13.89 -24.44 -8.18
N GLY A 144 -13.33 -25.10 -7.16
CA GLY A 144 -12.79 -26.46 -7.26
C GLY A 144 -11.55 -26.57 -8.14
N ALA A 145 -10.39 -26.23 -7.57
CA ALA A 145 -9.10 -26.74 -8.01
C ALA A 145 -8.67 -27.90 -7.10
#